data_AF-A0A391PQE3-F1
#
_entry.id   AF-A0A391PQE3-F1
#
_cell.length_a   1.000
_cell.length_b   1.000
_cell.length_c   1.000
_cell.angle_alpha   90.00
_cell.angle_beta   90.00
_cell.angle_gamma   90.00
#
_symmetry.space_group_name_H-M   'P 1'
#
loop_
_entity.id
_entity.type
_entity.pdbx_description
1 polymer ?
#
loop_
_entity_poly.entity_id
_entity_poly.type
_entity_poly.pdbx_seq_one_letter_code
_entity_poly.pdbx_strand_id
1 'polypeptide(L)' 'MRSLQIRNVPDDLMERLEQLARASNTSVEAVAIGELDLATRRVDNAALLATLSDLSNPTEAIVEHVRASRR' A
#
# COMPACT_ATOMS: atom_id res chain seq x y z
N MET A 1 17.95 4.74 16.43
CA MET A 1 17.07 5.30 15.39
C MET A 1 17.94 5.84 14.28
N ARG A 2 17.59 5.63 13.01
CA ARG A 2 18.32 6.20 11.85
C ARG A 2 17.46 7.30 11.24
N SER A 3 18.07 8.41 10.83
CA SER A 3 17.38 9.51 10.16
C SER A 3 17.56 9.41 8.65
N LEU A 4 16.50 9.70 7.90
CA LEU A 4 16.50 9.81 6.44
C LEU A 4 16.07 11.25 6.09
N GLN A 5 16.90 11.96 5.33
CA GLN A 5 16.55 13.28 4.82
C GLN A 5 16.29 13.18 3.32
N ILE A 6 15.05 13.45 2.91
CA ILE A 6 14.68 13.53 1.50
C ILE A 6 14.82 14.99 1.08
N ARG A 7 15.58 15.23 0.00
CA ARG A 7 15.79 16.57 -0.56
C ARG A 7 15.16 16.65 -1.94
N ASN A 8 14.82 17.87 -2.35
CA ASN A 8 14.19 18.15 -3.65
C ASN A 8 12.87 17.39 -3.83
N VAL A 9 12.00 17.42 -2.81
CA VAL A 9 10.66 16.85 -2.91
C VAL A 9 9.83 17.73 -3.87
N PRO A 10 9.23 17.16 -4.92
CA PRO A 10 8.33 17.91 -5.79
C PRO A 10 7.16 18.55 -5.03
N ASP A 11 6.76 19.76 -5.41
CA ASP A 11 5.71 20.50 -4.70
C ASP A 11 4.37 19.74 -4.71
N ASP A 12 4.02 19.12 -5.83
CA ASP A 12 2.82 18.30 -5.97
C ASP A 12 2.81 17.08 -5.04
N LEU A 13 3.99 16.48 -4.79
CA LEU A 13 4.13 15.40 -3.83
C LEU A 13 3.96 15.91 -2.40
N MET A 14 4.54 17.07 -2.05
CA MET A 14 4.34 17.68 -0.74
C MET A 14 2.88 18.02 -0.48
N GLU A 15 2.17 18.60 -1.45
CA GLU A 15 0.74 18.90 -1.35
C GLU A 15 -0.08 17.64 -1.05
N ARG A 16 0.19 16.53 -1.74
CA ARG A 16 -0.48 15.24 -1.50
C ARG A 16 -0.21 14.71 -0.10
N LEU A 17 1.04 14.76 0.35
CA LEU A 17 1.40 14.32 1.70
C LEU A 17 0.71 15.19 2.78
N GLU A 18 0.62 16.50 2.58
CA GLU A 18 -0.12 17.38 3.47
C GLU A 18 -1.62 17.07 3.51
N GLN A 19 -2.24 16.78 2.36
CA GLN A 19 -3.64 16.39 2.30
C GLN A 19 -3.90 15.09 3.09
N LEU A 20 -3.02 14.09 2.93
CA LEU A 20 -3.10 12.82 3.67
C LEU A 20 -2.88 13.01 5.17
N ALA A 21 -1.95 13.88 5.54
CA ALA A 21 -1.65 14.21 6.94
C ALA A 21 -2.85 14.88 7.62
N ARG A 22 -3.50 15.83 6.92
CA ARG A 22 -4.74 16.48 7.38
C ARG A 22 -5.88 15.48 7.53
N ALA A 23 -6.07 14.58 6.57
CA ALA A 23 -7.11 13.55 6.63
C ALA A 23 -6.91 12.56 7.79
N SER A 24 -5.65 12.28 8.13
CA SER A 24 -5.28 11.29 9.16
C SER A 24 -4.99 11.93 10.52
N ASN A 25 -5.16 13.26 10.66
CA ASN A 25 -4.83 14.06 11.83
C ASN A 25 -3.42 13.75 12.40
N THR A 26 -2.44 13.62 11.51
CA THR A 26 -1.05 13.24 11.86
C THR A 26 -0.06 14.17 11.16
N SER A 27 1.25 14.02 11.44
CA SER A 27 2.29 14.83 10.79
C SER A 27 2.60 14.32 9.38
N VAL A 28 3.04 15.22 8.50
CA VAL A 28 3.53 14.87 7.15
C VAL A 28 4.66 13.85 7.21
N GLU A 29 5.55 13.98 8.18
CA GLU A 29 6.65 13.02 8.39
C GLU A 29 6.12 11.63 8.75
N ALA A 30 5.10 11.54 9.62
CA ALA A 30 4.49 10.26 9.99
C ALA A 30 3.81 9.59 8.77
N VAL A 31 3.12 10.38 7.93
CA VAL A 31 2.57 9.88 6.67
C VAL A 31 3.68 9.39 5.74
N ALA A 32 4.73 10.18 5.54
CA ALA A 32 5.84 9.82 4.66
C ALA A 32 6.53 8.52 5.10
N ILE A 33 6.76 8.34 6.40
CA ILE A 33 7.31 7.10 6.95
C ILE A 33 6.36 5.93 6.70
N GLY A 34 5.06 6.10 6.95
CA GLY A 34 4.06 5.07 6.70
C GLY A 34 4.00 4.65 5.23
N GLU A 35 4.02 5.61 4.31
CA GLU A 35 4.01 5.34 2.87
C GLU A 35 5.30 4.65 2.41
N LEU A 36 6.46 5.01 2.97
CA LEU A 36 7.72 4.33 2.71
C LEU A 36 7.68 2.88 3.20
N ASP A 37 7.12 2.62 4.38
CA ASP A 37 6.95 1.25 4.90
C ASP A 37 5.97 0.42 4.05
N LEU A 38 4.88 1.02 3.58
CA LEU A 38 3.96 0.35 2.65
C LEU A 38 4.63 0.06 1.31
N ALA A 39 5.45 0.99 0.80
CA ALA A 39 6.18 0.81 -0.44
C ALA A 39 7.21 -0.33 -0.35
N THR A 40 7.96 -0.45 0.75
CA THR A 40 8.90 -1.56 0.94
C THR A 40 8.18 -2.90 1.03
N ARG A 41 7.08 -2.99 1.78
CA ARG A 41 6.27 -4.22 1.85
C ARG A 41 5.70 -4.64 0.49
N ARG A 42 5.30 -3.68 -0.37
CA ARG A 42 4.81 -3.99 -1.73
C ARG A 42 5.88 -4.65 -2.59
N VAL A 43 7.15 -4.31 -2.40
CA VAL A 43 8.27 -4.99 -3.08
C VAL A 43 8.36 -6.44 -2.62
N ASP A 44 8.22 -6.68 -1.31
CA ASP A 44 8.25 -8.04 -0.75
C ASP A 44 7.01 -8.86 -1.11
N ASN A 45 5.86 -8.21 -1.37
CA ASN A 45 4.62 -8.91 -1.72
C ASN A 45 4.78 -9.81 -2.94
N ALA A 46 5.54 -9.41 -3.96
CA ALA A 46 5.73 -10.25 -5.14
C ALA A 46 6.45 -11.57 -4.78
N ALA A 47 7.49 -11.48 -3.93
CA ALA A 47 8.21 -12.66 -3.44
C ALA A 47 7.33 -13.50 -2.50
N LEU A 48 6.57 -12.87 -1.61
CA LEU A 48 5.64 -13.55 -0.70
C LEU A 48 4.49 -14.24 -1.43
N LEU A 49 3.93 -13.61 -2.47
CA LEU A 49 2.89 -14.23 -3.29
C LEU A 49 3.43 -15.46 -4.03
N ALA A 50 4.71 -15.44 -4.43
CA ALA A 50 5.36 -16.58 -5.07
C ALA A 50 5.61 -17.76 -4.13
N THR A 51 5.58 -17.58 -2.80
CA THR A 51 5.68 -18.69 -1.83
C THR A 51 4.35 -19.33 -1.49
N LEU A 52 3.22 -18.73 -1.91
CA LEU A 52 1.91 -19.30 -1.66
C LEU A 52 1.70 -20.56 -2.51
N SER A 53 1.11 -21.58 -1.89
CA SER A 53 0.70 -22.78 -2.62
C SER A 53 -0.43 -22.45 -3.59
N ASP A 54 -0.27 -22.88 -4.84
CA ASP A 54 -1.35 -22.80 -5.81
C ASP A 54 -2.51 -23.71 -5.36
N LEU A 55 -3.64 -23.11 -5.04
CA LEU A 55 -4.84 -23.81 -4.62
C LEU A 55 -5.65 -24.36 -5.81
N SER A 56 -5.21 -24.11 -7.05
CA SER A 56 -5.85 -24.56 -8.30
C SER A 56 -7.33 -24.17 -8.40
N ASN A 57 -7.71 -23.06 -7.76
CA ASN A 57 -9.07 -22.56 -7.81
C ASN A 57 -9.34 -21.95 -9.20
N PRO A 58 -10.31 -22.47 -9.97
CA PRO A 58 -10.66 -21.87 -11.25
C PRO A 58 -11.26 -20.47 -11.03
N THR A 59 -10.84 -19.52 -11.86
CA THR A 59 -11.28 -18.12 -11.80
C THR A 59 -12.80 -18.00 -11.84
N GLU A 60 -13.46 -18.86 -12.63
CA GLU A 60 -14.90 -18.90 -12.80
C GLU A 60 -15.62 -19.18 -11.47
N ALA A 61 -15.10 -20.10 -10.64
CA ALA A 61 -15.68 -20.43 -9.35
C ALA A 61 -15.54 -19.26 -8.36
N ILE A 62 -14.42 -18.53 -8.40
CA ILE A 62 -14.22 -17.33 -7.58
C ILE A 62 -15.24 -16.25 -7.97
N VAL A 63 -15.42 -16.01 -9.27
CA VAL A 63 -16.36 -15.01 -9.79
C VAL A 63 -17.80 -15.37 -9.42
N GLU A 64 -18.19 -16.64 -9.53
CA GLU A 64 -19.51 -17.11 -9.12
C GLU A 64 -19.75 -16.88 -7.64
N HIS A 65 -18.78 -17.19 -6.78
CA HIS A 65 -18.89 -17.00 -5.33
C HIS A 65 -19.06 -15.52 -4.96
N VAL A 66 -18.26 -14.62 -5.55
CA VAL A 66 -18.38 -13.17 -5.31
C VAL A 66 -19.75 -12.64 -5.75
N ARG A 67 -20.29 -13.12 -6.87
CA ARG A 67 -21.63 -12.73 -7.35
C ARG A 67 -22.72 -13.23 -6.42
N ALA A 68 -22.61 -14.46 -5.90
CA ALA A 68 -23.55 -15.02 -4.94
C ALA A 68 -23.59 -14.21 -3.63
N SER A 69 -22.44 -13.81 -3.09
CA SER A 69 -22.35 -13.03 -1.83
C SER A 69 -22.84 -11.58 -1.92
N ARG A 70 -23.06 -11.05 -3.12
CA ARG A 70 -23.60 -9.68 -3.34
C ARG A 70 -25.12 -9.64 -3.50
N ARG A 71 -25.79 -10.79 -3.46
CA ARG A 71 -27.26 -10.91 -3.46
C ARG A 71 -27.77 -11.03 -2.04
#